data_AF-A0A183M0U2-F1
#
_entry.id   AF-A0A183M0U2-F1
#
_cell.length_a   1.000
_cell.length_b   1.000
_cell.length_c   1.000
_cell.angle_alpha   90.00
_cell.angle_beta   90.00
_cell.angle_gamma   90.00
#
_symmetry.space_group_name_H-M   'P 1'
#
loop_
_entity.id
_entity.type
_entity.pdbx_description
1 polymer ?
#
loop_
_entity_poly.entity_id
_entity_poly.type
_entity_poly.pdbx_seq_one_letter_code
_entity_poly.pdbx_strand_id
1 'polypeptide(L)'
;MKIRGLLDVISNAAEFDILLPVRHHEDILLRQLSVKVPQKLAPKAKFSSPHVKANLLLQAHLSRLQLPNEMQTDTDRLLSCTIRLIQACVDVLSSNSWLGPALAAMELSQMCTQAVWHKDSYLRQIPHFTAERINQCKENKVETVFDLIELEDEERNQLLDGLTQVQMADVARFYIISHCLGETLTVQVSLEREEDNVGPVIAPFFSQPREEGWWLVVGEVKTNSLVAIKRLFVSQSMKVRLDLSAPNHSGRHEFTLFFMSDAYMGCDQEYKFQIEVREGGGGTGGRSHND
;
A
#
# COMPACT_ATOMS: atom_id res chain seq x y z
N MET A 1 -14.83 3.27 -2.02
CA MET A 1 -14.08 4.54 -2.10
C MET A 1 -12.87 4.32 -2.99
N LYS A 2 -12.64 5.17 -3.99
CA LYS A 2 -11.45 5.07 -4.86
C LYS A 2 -10.32 5.95 -4.29
N ILE A 3 -9.08 5.74 -4.73
CA ILE A 3 -7.89 6.53 -4.32
C ILE A 3 -8.13 8.05 -4.30
N ARG A 4 -8.88 8.58 -5.29
CA ARG A 4 -9.29 9.99 -5.32
C ARG A 4 -10.03 10.43 -4.04
N GLY A 5 -11.01 9.66 -3.60
CA GLY A 5 -11.77 9.98 -2.39
C GLY A 5 -10.92 9.89 -1.13
N LEU A 6 -9.96 8.95 -1.08
CA LEU A 6 -9.00 8.85 0.02
C LEU A 6 -8.09 10.08 0.09
N LEU A 7 -7.54 10.54 -1.05
CA LEU A 7 -6.73 11.76 -1.10
C LEU A 7 -7.52 12.97 -0.61
N ASP A 8 -8.78 13.11 -1.03
CA ASP A 8 -9.65 14.19 -0.57
C ASP A 8 -9.91 14.09 0.96
N VAL A 9 -10.21 12.90 1.49
CA VAL A 9 -10.42 12.71 2.93
C VAL A 9 -9.16 13.03 3.74
N ILE A 10 -8.01 12.46 3.36
CA ILE A 10 -6.73 12.69 4.05
C ILE A 10 -6.36 14.16 4.01
N SER A 11 -6.44 14.82 2.85
CA SER A 11 -6.07 16.23 2.71
C SER A 11 -6.96 17.20 3.51
N ASN A 12 -8.16 16.78 3.93
CA ASN A 12 -9.04 17.57 4.80
C ASN A 12 -8.83 17.28 6.31
N ALA A 13 -7.77 16.56 6.68
CA ALA A 13 -7.42 16.34 8.08
C ALA A 13 -7.05 17.65 8.80
N ALA A 14 -7.49 17.78 10.05
CA ALA A 14 -7.31 19.00 10.86
C ALA A 14 -5.84 19.25 11.22
N GLU A 15 -5.00 18.22 11.23
CA GLU A 15 -3.56 18.31 11.43
C GLU A 15 -2.92 19.26 10.42
N PHE A 16 -3.46 19.36 9.20
CA PHE A 16 -2.91 20.20 8.15
C PHE A 16 -3.21 21.69 8.33
N ASP A 17 -4.20 22.07 9.14
CA ASP A 17 -4.44 23.48 9.48
C ASP A 17 -3.25 24.10 10.21
N ILE A 18 -2.53 23.29 11.01
CA ILE A 18 -1.39 23.72 11.81
C ILE A 18 -0.08 23.41 11.10
N LEU A 19 0.03 22.26 10.42
CA LEU A 19 1.27 21.81 9.80
C LEU A 19 1.64 22.57 8.53
N LEU A 20 0.64 23.06 7.79
CA LEU A 20 0.83 23.67 6.47
C LEU A 20 0.48 25.16 6.46
N PRO A 21 1.45 26.06 6.70
CA PRO A 21 1.20 27.48 6.55
C PRO A 21 0.93 27.80 5.07
N VAL A 22 -0.09 28.62 4.79
CA VAL A 22 -0.31 29.19 3.45
C VAL A 22 0.33 30.56 3.44
N ARG A 23 1.50 30.67 2.80
CA ARG A 23 2.30 31.90 2.78
C ARG A 23 1.72 32.90 1.76
N HIS A 24 2.02 34.18 1.93
CA HIS A 24 1.63 35.21 0.96
C HIS A 24 2.20 34.88 -0.44
N HIS A 25 1.36 35.00 -1.48
CA HIS A 25 1.69 34.71 -2.89
C HIS A 25 1.84 33.22 -3.27
N GLU A 26 1.68 32.28 -2.33
CA GLU A 26 1.64 30.85 -2.68
C GLU A 26 0.40 30.47 -3.50
N ASP A 27 -0.67 31.27 -3.44
CA ASP A 27 -1.91 31.00 -4.18
C ASP A 27 -1.68 30.94 -5.70
N ILE A 28 -0.77 31.78 -6.23
CA ILE A 28 -0.38 31.75 -7.65
C ILE A 28 0.34 30.44 -7.99
N LEU A 29 1.28 30.01 -7.14
CA LEU A 29 2.02 28.77 -7.31
C LEU A 29 1.10 27.54 -7.24
N LEU A 30 0.19 27.53 -6.27
CA LEU A 30 -0.79 26.45 -6.10
C LEU A 30 -1.76 26.38 -7.28
N ARG A 31 -2.15 27.52 -7.87
CA ARG A 31 -2.94 27.56 -9.12
C ARG A 31 -2.16 26.95 -10.27
N GLN A 32 -0.90 27.31 -10.46
CA GLN A 32 -0.06 26.71 -11.50
C GLN A 32 0.11 25.20 -11.30
N LEU A 33 0.29 24.77 -10.05
CA LEU A 33 0.40 23.36 -9.69
C LEU A 33 -0.90 22.59 -9.99
N SER A 34 -2.06 23.20 -9.73
CA SER A 34 -3.37 22.56 -9.95
C SER A 34 -3.66 22.16 -11.39
N VAL A 35 -2.99 22.79 -12.36
CA VAL A 35 -3.10 22.45 -13.80
C VAL A 35 -2.18 21.29 -14.17
N LYS A 36 -1.12 21.05 -13.40
CA LYS A 36 -0.12 19.99 -13.65
C LYS A 36 -0.47 18.66 -12.99
N VAL A 37 -1.24 18.68 -11.90
CA VAL A 37 -1.59 17.47 -11.15
C VAL A 37 -2.73 16.68 -11.83
N PRO A 38 -2.77 15.34 -11.69
CA PRO A 38 -3.73 14.51 -12.43
C PRO A 38 -5.20 14.69 -11.99
N GLN A 39 -5.45 14.95 -10.70
CA GLN A 39 -6.80 15.04 -10.16
C GLN A 39 -7.21 16.49 -9.96
N LYS A 40 -8.27 16.88 -10.68
CA LYS A 40 -8.87 18.21 -10.55
C LYS A 40 -9.48 18.39 -9.16
N LEU A 41 -9.17 19.54 -8.57
CA LEU A 41 -9.78 20.01 -7.33
C LEU A 41 -11.28 20.27 -7.50
N ALA A 42 -11.98 20.39 -6.37
CA ALA A 42 -13.37 20.81 -6.36
C ALA A 42 -13.54 22.20 -7.01
N PRO A 43 -14.66 22.47 -7.73
CA PRO A 43 -14.85 23.73 -8.48
C PRO A 43 -14.72 25.02 -7.67
N LYS A 44 -14.95 24.96 -6.34
CA LYS A 44 -14.87 26.10 -5.41
C LYS A 44 -13.66 26.04 -4.48
N ALA A 45 -12.62 25.27 -4.83
CA ALA A 45 -11.41 25.14 -4.03
C ALA A 45 -10.76 26.51 -3.82
N LYS A 46 -10.49 26.84 -2.56
CA LYS A 46 -9.80 28.08 -2.17
C LYS A 46 -8.31 27.79 -2.07
N PHE A 47 -7.51 28.42 -2.92
CA PHE A 47 -6.04 28.29 -2.89
C PHE A 47 -5.39 28.90 -1.65
N SER A 48 -6.17 29.61 -0.82
CA SER A 48 -5.78 30.06 0.51
C SER A 48 -5.97 28.98 1.60
N SER A 49 -6.51 27.81 1.27
CA SER A 49 -6.81 26.74 2.23
C SER A 49 -5.62 25.79 2.39
N PRO A 50 -5.23 25.45 3.64
CA PRO A 50 -4.19 24.47 3.91
C PRO A 50 -4.55 23.07 3.38
N HIS A 51 -5.83 22.69 3.37
CA HIS A 51 -6.28 21.41 2.81
C HIS A 51 -6.12 21.33 1.30
N VAL A 52 -6.38 22.43 0.58
CA VAL A 52 -6.13 22.51 -0.87
C VAL A 52 -4.63 22.40 -1.15
N LYS A 53 -3.81 23.07 -0.33
CA LYS A 53 -2.34 22.93 -0.39
C LYS A 53 -1.91 21.49 -0.13
N ALA A 54 -2.40 20.84 0.93
CA ALA A 54 -2.12 19.44 1.24
C ALA A 54 -2.45 18.50 0.06
N ASN A 55 -3.64 18.65 -0.51
CA ASN A 55 -4.08 17.85 -1.64
C ASN A 55 -3.14 18.01 -2.85
N LEU A 56 -2.84 19.25 -3.22
CA LEU A 56 -1.94 19.54 -4.36
C LEU A 56 -0.52 19.04 -4.12
N LEU A 57 0.02 19.21 -2.92
CA LEU A 57 1.37 18.75 -2.56
C LEU A 57 1.45 17.21 -2.57
N LEU A 58 0.44 16.51 -2.05
CA LEU A 58 0.37 15.04 -2.16
C LEU A 58 0.37 14.61 -3.63
N GLN A 59 -0.49 15.20 -4.46
CA GLN A 59 -0.53 14.86 -5.88
C GLN A 59 0.79 15.19 -6.61
N ALA A 60 1.45 16.29 -6.24
CA ALA A 60 2.74 16.67 -6.79
C ALA A 60 3.83 15.67 -6.43
N HIS A 61 3.85 15.21 -5.16
CA HIS A 61 4.73 14.16 -4.67
C HIS A 61 4.54 12.85 -5.43
N LEU A 62 3.29 12.36 -5.52
CA LEU A 62 2.97 11.13 -6.27
C LEU A 62 3.35 11.22 -7.76
N SER A 63 3.39 12.44 -8.30
CA SER A 63 3.78 12.71 -9.69
C SER A 63 5.28 13.05 -9.84
N ARG A 64 6.05 13.10 -8.75
CA ARG A 64 7.46 13.52 -8.68
C ARG A 64 7.72 14.88 -9.34
N LEU A 65 6.78 15.83 -9.17
CA LEU A 65 6.96 17.19 -9.69
C LEU A 65 8.03 17.93 -8.88
N GLN A 66 8.88 18.68 -9.57
CA GLN A 66 9.85 19.55 -8.93
C GLN A 66 9.14 20.75 -8.31
N LEU A 67 9.37 20.96 -7.01
CA LEU A 67 8.76 22.02 -6.22
C LEU A 67 9.85 22.98 -5.70
N PRO A 68 9.51 24.25 -5.42
CA PRO A 68 10.40 25.14 -4.68
C PRO A 68 10.74 24.58 -3.30
N ASN A 69 11.94 24.87 -2.79
CA ASN A 69 12.46 24.33 -1.53
C ASN A 69 11.49 24.48 -0.34
N GLU A 70 10.79 25.62 -0.24
CA GLU A 70 9.82 25.86 0.83
C GLU A 70 8.61 24.90 0.75
N MET A 71 8.09 24.67 -0.46
CA MET A 71 7.00 23.72 -0.71
C MET A 71 7.48 22.28 -0.53
N GLN A 72 8.72 21.97 -0.87
CA GLN A 72 9.30 20.64 -0.59
C GLN A 72 9.38 20.38 0.91
N THR A 73 9.80 21.37 1.70
CA THR A 73 9.84 21.29 3.17
C THR A 73 8.44 21.14 3.77
N ASP A 74 7.41 21.73 3.14
CA ASP A 74 6.01 21.51 3.52
C ASP A 74 5.55 20.09 3.16
N THR A 75 5.92 19.58 1.98
CA THR A 75 5.63 18.21 1.53
C THR A 75 6.24 17.17 2.47
N ASP A 76 7.47 17.35 2.93
CA ASP A 76 8.13 16.42 3.85
C ASP A 76 7.37 16.31 5.19
N ARG A 77 6.93 17.45 5.74
CA ARG A 77 6.10 17.48 6.95
C ARG A 77 4.73 16.84 6.72
N LEU A 78 4.10 17.15 5.59
CA LEU A 78 2.84 16.57 5.16
C LEU A 78 2.92 15.04 5.11
N LEU A 79 3.92 14.48 4.42
CA LEU A 79 4.08 13.04 4.22
C LEU A 79 4.23 12.27 5.54
N SER A 80 5.00 12.79 6.49
CA SER A 80 5.18 12.16 7.80
C SER A 80 3.85 12.01 8.56
N CYS A 81 2.96 12.99 8.43
CA CYS A 81 1.63 12.96 9.02
C CYS A 81 0.66 12.09 8.20
N THR A 82 0.73 12.16 6.86
CA THR A 82 -0.12 11.39 5.94
C THR A 82 -0.05 9.89 6.18
N ILE A 83 1.13 9.30 6.42
CA ILE A 83 1.24 7.85 6.66
C ILE A 83 0.46 7.42 7.91
N ARG A 84 0.51 8.22 8.98
CA ARG A 84 -0.27 7.94 10.21
C ARG A 84 -1.78 8.08 9.97
N LEU A 85 -2.19 9.08 9.21
CA LEU A 85 -3.61 9.29 8.87
C LEU A 85 -4.15 8.17 7.99
N ILE A 86 -3.35 7.66 7.05
CA ILE A 86 -3.71 6.51 6.21
C ILE A 86 -3.90 5.27 7.07
N GLN A 87 -3.00 5.01 8.03
CA GLN A 87 -3.14 3.88 8.95
C GLN A 87 -4.43 3.98 9.78
N ALA A 88 -4.73 5.16 10.33
CA ALA A 88 -5.99 5.39 11.04
C ALA A 88 -7.22 5.20 10.12
N CYS A 89 -7.13 5.61 8.86
CA CYS A 89 -8.16 5.34 7.85
C CYS A 89 -8.33 3.83 7.62
N VAL A 90 -7.25 3.06 7.49
CA VAL A 90 -7.32 1.59 7.38
C VAL A 90 -8.07 1.00 8.56
N ASP A 91 -7.73 1.40 9.79
CA ASP A 91 -8.37 0.89 11.02
C ASP A 91 -9.88 1.19 11.07
N VAL A 92 -10.28 2.40 10.66
CA VAL A 92 -11.70 2.79 10.57
C VAL A 92 -12.42 1.98 9.50
N LEU A 93 -11.83 1.85 8.31
CA LEU A 93 -12.45 1.14 7.19
C LEU A 93 -12.58 -0.36 7.47
N SER A 94 -11.58 -0.96 8.13
CA SER A 94 -11.62 -2.36 8.54
C SER A 94 -12.62 -2.61 9.66
N SER A 95 -12.76 -1.69 10.63
CA SER A 95 -13.77 -1.78 11.68
C SER A 95 -15.20 -1.71 11.14
N ASN A 96 -15.39 -1.11 9.97
CA ASN A 96 -16.66 -1.08 9.25
C ASN A 96 -16.82 -2.25 8.25
N SER A 97 -15.89 -3.21 8.25
CA SER A 97 -15.86 -4.35 7.33
C SER A 97 -15.86 -3.97 5.84
N TRP A 98 -15.25 -2.83 5.47
CA TRP A 98 -15.19 -2.39 4.07
C TRP A 98 -13.87 -2.79 3.41
N LEU A 99 -13.89 -3.86 2.60
CA LEU A 99 -12.68 -4.43 1.99
C LEU A 99 -12.02 -3.48 0.99
N GLY A 100 -12.71 -3.14 -0.11
CA GLY A 100 -12.14 -2.33 -1.20
C GLY A 100 -11.58 -0.98 -0.74
N PRO A 101 -12.28 -0.19 0.08
CA PRO A 101 -11.73 1.03 0.66
C PRO A 101 -10.48 0.80 1.52
N ALA A 102 -10.45 -0.25 2.35
CA ALA A 102 -9.30 -0.55 3.20
C ALA A 102 -8.08 -0.92 2.36
N LEU A 103 -8.24 -1.80 1.36
CA LEU A 103 -7.16 -2.15 0.42
C LEU A 103 -6.64 -0.91 -0.34
N ALA A 104 -7.54 -0.05 -0.81
CA ALA A 104 -7.15 1.20 -1.47
C ALA A 104 -6.40 2.16 -0.53
N ALA A 105 -6.71 2.16 0.78
CA ALA A 105 -5.97 2.96 1.76
C ALA A 105 -4.56 2.38 1.99
N MET A 106 -4.41 1.05 2.02
CA MET A 106 -3.10 0.39 2.09
C MET A 106 -2.25 0.72 0.86
N GLU A 107 -2.82 0.63 -0.34
CA GLU A 107 -2.16 1.02 -1.59
C GLU A 107 -1.75 2.50 -1.57
N LEU A 108 -2.59 3.39 -1.03
CA LEU A 108 -2.22 4.80 -0.87
C LEU A 108 -0.99 4.99 0.04
N SER A 109 -0.80 4.14 1.06
CA SER A 109 0.41 4.14 1.90
C SER A 109 1.66 3.85 1.05
N GLN A 110 1.60 2.81 0.21
CA GLN A 110 2.69 2.43 -0.70
C GLN A 110 2.98 3.57 -1.69
N MET A 111 1.94 4.13 -2.32
CA MET A 111 2.02 5.25 -3.25
C MET A 111 2.73 6.46 -2.62
N CYS A 112 2.32 6.87 -1.41
CA CYS A 112 2.95 7.98 -0.70
C CYS A 112 4.41 7.70 -0.34
N THR A 113 4.75 6.44 -0.06
CA THR A 113 6.11 6.03 0.29
C THR A 113 7.04 6.04 -0.91
N GLN A 114 6.62 5.44 -2.02
CA GLN A 114 7.45 5.31 -3.23
C GLN A 114 7.33 6.50 -4.19
N ALA A 115 6.47 7.47 -3.87
CA ALA A 115 6.18 8.63 -4.71
C ALA A 115 5.75 8.22 -6.13
N VAL A 116 4.73 7.38 -6.22
CA VAL A 116 4.18 6.82 -7.46
C VAL A 116 2.66 6.75 -7.40
N TRP A 117 2.01 6.75 -8.56
CA TRP A 117 0.57 6.47 -8.65
C TRP A 117 0.31 4.97 -8.82
N HIS A 118 -0.84 4.49 -8.32
CA HIS A 118 -1.38 3.13 -8.59
C HIS A 118 -1.44 2.69 -10.08
N LYS A 119 -1.31 3.62 -11.03
CA LYS A 119 -1.34 3.36 -12.48
C LYS A 119 0.04 3.41 -13.12
N ASP A 120 1.05 3.84 -12.37
CA ASP A 120 2.42 3.81 -12.82
C ASP A 120 2.91 2.36 -12.85
N SER A 121 3.97 2.10 -13.61
CA SER A 121 4.67 0.81 -13.54
C SER A 121 5.30 0.64 -12.16
N TYR A 122 5.23 -0.56 -11.59
CA TYR A 122 5.89 -0.88 -10.32
C TYR A 122 7.40 -0.61 -10.38
N LEU A 123 8.03 -0.78 -11.54
CA LEU A 123 9.45 -0.49 -11.75
C LEU A 123 9.82 0.98 -11.49
N ARG A 124 8.86 1.90 -11.49
CA ARG A 124 9.09 3.32 -11.20
C ARG A 124 9.59 3.56 -9.77
N GLN A 125 9.29 2.66 -8.84
CA GLN A 125 9.75 2.74 -7.46
C GLN A 125 11.25 2.44 -7.31
N ILE A 126 11.84 1.69 -8.26
CA ILE A 126 13.25 1.31 -8.23
C ILE A 126 14.11 2.57 -8.40
N PRO A 127 15.14 2.78 -7.57
CA PRO A 127 16.08 3.88 -7.72
C PRO A 127 16.67 3.95 -9.13
N HIS A 128 16.83 5.16 -9.67
CA HIS A 128 17.46 5.43 -10.97
C HIS A 128 16.70 4.91 -12.21
N PHE A 129 15.48 4.39 -12.06
CA PHE A 129 14.64 4.01 -13.19
C PHE A 129 13.98 5.23 -13.85
N THR A 130 14.42 5.52 -15.07
CA THR A 130 13.85 6.58 -15.92
C THR A 130 12.66 6.05 -16.72
N ALA A 131 11.85 6.96 -17.28
CA ALA A 131 10.73 6.57 -18.15
C ALA A 131 11.20 5.77 -19.38
N GLU A 132 12.37 6.09 -19.92
CA GLU A 132 13.01 5.35 -21.02
C GLU A 132 13.33 3.91 -20.62
N ARG A 133 13.99 3.71 -19.47
CA ARG A 133 14.34 2.37 -18.96
C ARG A 133 13.09 1.53 -18.68
N ILE A 134 12.04 2.14 -18.11
CA ILE A 134 10.75 1.46 -17.89
C ILE A 134 10.11 1.02 -19.21
N ASN A 135 10.21 1.84 -20.26
CA ASN A 135 9.69 1.47 -21.58
C ASN A 135 10.48 0.30 -22.19
N GLN A 136 11.81 0.30 -22.06
CA GLN A 136 12.66 -0.82 -22.48
C GLN A 136 12.31 -2.11 -21.71
N CYS A 137 12.08 -2.03 -20.40
CA CYS A 137 11.64 -3.17 -19.60
C CYS A 137 10.30 -3.73 -20.12
N LYS A 138 9.33 -2.86 -20.41
CA LYS A 138 8.04 -3.27 -20.98
C LYS A 138 8.17 -3.94 -22.34
N GLU A 139 9.05 -3.45 -23.22
CA GLU A 139 9.33 -4.08 -24.52
C GLU A 139 9.89 -5.50 -24.35
N ASN A 140 10.65 -5.74 -23.28
CA ASN A 140 11.18 -7.04 -22.88
C ASN A 140 10.24 -7.84 -21.97
N LYS A 141 8.96 -7.43 -21.83
CA LYS A 141 7.95 -8.09 -20.99
C LYS A 141 8.29 -8.17 -19.50
N VAL A 142 9.09 -7.22 -19.02
CA VAL A 142 9.42 -7.03 -17.61
C VAL A 142 8.48 -5.96 -17.05
N GLU A 143 7.48 -6.36 -16.28
CA GLU A 143 6.45 -5.47 -15.73
C GLU A 143 6.57 -5.29 -14.22
N THR A 144 7.09 -6.31 -13.52
CA THR A 144 7.24 -6.35 -12.07
C THR A 144 8.70 -6.38 -11.64
N VAL A 145 8.93 -6.13 -10.36
CA VAL A 145 10.25 -6.25 -9.74
C VAL A 145 10.72 -7.71 -9.77
N PHE A 146 9.81 -8.67 -9.62
CA PHE A 146 10.13 -10.10 -9.69
C PHE A 146 10.60 -10.51 -11.08
N ASP A 147 9.92 -10.03 -12.12
CA ASP A 147 10.32 -10.30 -13.51
C ASP A 147 11.77 -9.84 -13.75
N LEU A 148 12.15 -8.66 -13.23
CA LEU A 148 13.50 -8.12 -13.35
C LEU A 148 14.55 -8.97 -12.61
N ILE A 149 14.17 -9.57 -11.49
CA ILE A 149 15.02 -10.45 -10.69
C ILE A 149 15.23 -11.78 -11.39
N GLU A 150 14.19 -12.32 -12.00
CA GLU A 150 14.21 -13.62 -12.68
C GLU A 150 14.94 -13.60 -14.03
N LEU A 151 15.26 -12.42 -14.57
CA LEU A 151 16.05 -12.28 -15.80
C LEU A 151 17.42 -12.94 -15.68
N GLU A 152 17.92 -13.47 -16.79
CA GLU A 152 19.31 -13.88 -16.91
C GLU A 152 20.26 -12.67 -16.81
N ASP A 153 21.48 -12.90 -16.33
CA ASP A 153 22.44 -11.82 -16.03
C ASP A 153 22.76 -10.97 -17.28
N GLU A 154 22.81 -11.56 -18.48
CA GLU A 154 23.07 -10.82 -19.72
C GLU A 154 21.93 -9.83 -20.05
N GLU A 155 20.68 -10.29 -20.01
CA GLU A 155 19.49 -9.47 -20.26
C GLU A 155 19.33 -8.40 -19.19
N ARG A 156 19.56 -8.77 -17.92
CA ARG A 156 19.54 -7.84 -16.80
C ARG A 156 20.59 -6.74 -16.94
N ASN A 157 21.82 -7.10 -17.30
CA ASN A 157 22.90 -6.12 -17.50
C ASN A 157 22.63 -5.18 -18.68
N GLN A 158 22.00 -5.67 -19.75
CA GLN A 158 21.58 -4.81 -20.87
C GLN A 158 20.50 -3.81 -20.44
N LEU A 159 19.48 -4.25 -19.69
CA LEU A 159 18.42 -3.38 -19.19
C LEU A 159 18.90 -2.42 -18.09
N LEU A 160 19.93 -2.80 -17.34
CA LEU A 160 20.55 -2.01 -16.29
C LEU A 160 21.77 -1.21 -16.76
N ASP A 161 22.06 -1.20 -18.07
CA ASP A 161 23.21 -0.50 -18.63
C ASP A 161 23.18 1.01 -18.32
N GLY A 162 24.37 1.59 -18.19
CA GLY A 162 24.56 3.00 -17.81
C GLY A 162 24.34 3.34 -16.34
N LEU A 163 23.99 2.38 -15.47
CA LEU A 163 24.02 2.60 -14.01
C LEU A 163 25.44 2.44 -13.47
N THR A 164 25.84 3.37 -12.60
CA THR A 164 27.11 3.26 -11.88
C THR A 164 27.05 2.09 -10.88
N GLN A 165 28.20 1.61 -10.42
CA GLN A 165 28.26 0.52 -9.43
C GLN A 165 27.51 0.85 -8.12
N VAL A 166 27.47 2.12 -7.73
CA VAL A 166 26.69 2.59 -6.56
C VAL A 166 25.19 2.48 -6.84
N GLN A 167 24.74 2.88 -8.02
CA GLN A 167 23.34 2.79 -8.42
C GLN A 167 22.89 1.34 -8.58
N MET A 168 23.76 0.47 -9.09
CA MET A 168 23.53 -0.98 -9.14
C MET A 168 23.36 -1.57 -7.74
N ALA A 169 24.14 -1.12 -6.76
CA ALA A 169 23.98 -1.54 -5.37
C ALA A 169 22.67 -1.04 -4.74
N ASP A 170 22.15 0.12 -5.14
CA ASP A 170 20.82 0.59 -4.70
C ASP A 170 19.68 -0.28 -5.24
N VAL A 171 19.77 -0.71 -6.49
CA VAL A 171 18.80 -1.62 -7.12
C VAL A 171 18.85 -3.00 -6.46
N ALA A 172 20.05 -3.52 -6.22
CA ALA A 172 20.29 -4.83 -5.58
C ALA A 172 19.69 -4.95 -4.16
N ARG A 173 19.48 -3.85 -3.44
CA ARG A 173 18.96 -3.88 -2.05
C ARG A 173 17.43 -3.88 -1.95
N PHE A 174 16.71 -3.75 -3.07
CA PHE A 174 15.25 -3.58 -3.11
C PHE A 174 14.45 -4.90 -2.97
N TYR A 175 15.10 -6.04 -2.73
CA TYR A 175 14.54 -7.39 -2.91
C TYR A 175 13.65 -7.84 -1.72
N ILE A 176 12.44 -8.35 -1.98
CA ILE A 176 11.55 -8.95 -0.95
C ILE A 176 10.74 -10.12 -1.54
N ILE A 177 10.80 -11.31 -0.94
CA ILE A 177 9.97 -12.50 -1.27
C ILE A 177 9.26 -13.00 0.00
N SER A 178 8.02 -13.51 -0.14
CA SER A 178 7.25 -14.18 0.92
C SER A 178 6.35 -15.29 0.33
N HIS A 179 6.11 -16.38 1.08
CA HIS A 179 5.20 -17.49 0.74
C HIS A 179 4.20 -17.72 1.88
N CYS A 180 2.97 -18.19 1.60
CA CYS A 180 2.02 -18.60 2.65
C CYS A 180 1.12 -19.81 2.31
N LEU A 181 0.74 -20.56 3.35
CA LEU A 181 -0.16 -21.73 3.36
C LEU A 181 -1.05 -21.70 4.61
N GLY A 182 -2.32 -22.15 4.54
CA GLY A 182 -3.17 -22.30 5.74
C GLY A 182 -4.53 -23.03 5.54
N GLU A 183 -4.99 -23.70 6.60
CA GLU A 183 -6.30 -24.40 6.73
C GLU A 183 -7.05 -24.02 8.04
N THR A 184 -8.40 -24.08 7.99
CA THR A 184 -9.42 -23.95 9.07
C THR A 184 -9.96 -22.54 9.42
N LEU A 185 -11.00 -22.49 10.29
CA LEU A 185 -11.76 -21.29 10.72
C LEU A 185 -10.91 -20.23 11.44
N THR A 186 -9.71 -20.64 11.83
CA THR A 186 -8.57 -19.79 12.14
C THR A 186 -7.60 -19.92 10.97
N VAL A 187 -7.26 -18.80 10.33
CA VAL A 187 -6.24 -18.79 9.29
C VAL A 187 -4.89 -18.61 9.97
N GLN A 188 -4.09 -19.67 9.94
CA GLN A 188 -2.69 -19.59 10.36
C GLN A 188 -1.83 -19.32 9.12
N VAL A 189 -1.11 -18.21 9.14
CA VAL A 189 -0.19 -17.79 8.09
C VAL A 189 1.22 -17.97 8.61
N SER A 190 2.06 -18.72 7.88
CA SER A 190 3.50 -18.75 8.13
C SER A 190 4.16 -17.84 7.10
N LEU A 191 5.02 -16.93 7.59
CA LEU A 191 5.77 -15.98 6.77
C LEU A 191 7.25 -16.28 6.95
N GLU A 192 7.97 -16.37 5.85
CA GLU A 192 9.41 -16.59 5.81
C GLU A 192 10.03 -15.58 4.85
N ARG A 193 11.12 -14.95 5.31
CA ARG A 193 11.93 -14.01 4.55
C ARG A 193 13.28 -14.67 4.28
N GLU A 194 13.73 -14.61 3.03
CA GLU A 194 15.01 -15.20 2.62
C GLU A 194 16.23 -14.44 3.15
N GLU A 195 16.09 -13.13 3.40
CA GLU A 195 17.17 -12.26 3.84
C GLU A 195 17.00 -11.79 5.29
N ASP A 196 18.05 -11.98 6.11
CA ASP A 196 17.99 -11.79 7.56
C ASP A 196 18.17 -10.34 8.02
N ASN A 197 18.74 -9.47 7.18
CA ASN A 197 19.17 -8.13 7.57
C ASN A 197 18.69 -7.07 6.58
N VAL A 198 17.37 -6.93 6.49
CA VAL A 198 16.76 -5.91 5.63
C VAL A 198 16.78 -4.59 6.40
N GLY A 199 17.50 -3.62 5.84
CA GLY A 199 17.57 -2.26 6.38
C GLY A 199 16.20 -1.55 6.34
N PRO A 200 16.16 -0.23 6.59
CA PRO A 200 14.93 0.53 6.43
C PRO A 200 14.42 0.46 4.99
N VAL A 201 13.14 0.77 4.81
CA VAL A 201 12.50 0.88 3.50
C VAL A 201 13.32 1.80 2.58
N ILE A 202 13.61 1.31 1.38
CA ILE A 202 14.24 2.09 0.32
C ILE A 202 13.16 2.95 -0.34
N ALA A 203 13.14 4.23 0.05
CA ALA A 203 12.18 5.21 -0.45
C ALA A 203 12.91 6.55 -0.68
N PRO A 204 13.63 6.74 -1.81
CA PRO A 204 14.50 7.90 -2.02
C PRO A 204 13.75 9.24 -2.08
N PHE A 205 12.44 9.21 -2.32
CA PHE A 205 11.58 10.40 -2.35
C PHE A 205 10.85 10.65 -1.03
N PHE A 206 11.03 9.80 -0.03
CA PHE A 206 10.41 9.95 1.29
C PHE A 206 11.50 10.37 2.30
N SER A 207 11.33 11.54 2.92
CA SER A 207 12.39 12.20 3.68
C SER A 207 12.72 11.55 5.02
N GLN A 208 11.82 10.75 5.59
CA GLN A 208 12.03 10.08 6.87
C GLN A 208 12.31 8.58 6.69
N PRO A 209 13.22 7.98 7.46
CA PRO A 209 13.39 6.54 7.43
C PRO A 209 12.08 5.86 7.84
N ARG A 210 11.73 4.79 7.14
CA ARG A 210 10.55 3.97 7.44
C ARG A 210 10.98 2.53 7.70
N GLU A 211 10.30 1.91 8.66
CA GLU A 211 10.31 0.47 8.80
C GLU A 211 9.20 -0.13 7.94
N GLU A 212 9.46 -1.34 7.46
CA GLU A 212 8.56 -2.07 6.60
C GLU A 212 7.41 -2.68 7.40
N GLY A 213 6.19 -2.22 7.15
CA GLY A 213 4.98 -2.78 7.74
C GLY A 213 4.15 -3.58 6.74
N TRP A 214 3.39 -4.53 7.25
CA TRP A 214 2.50 -5.38 6.47
C TRP A 214 1.11 -5.49 7.10
N TRP A 215 0.10 -5.66 6.25
CA TRP A 215 -1.24 -6.08 6.64
C TRP A 215 -1.55 -7.47 6.09
N LEU A 216 -1.96 -8.38 6.96
CA LEU A 216 -2.71 -9.57 6.57
C LEU A 216 -4.19 -9.25 6.67
N VAL A 217 -4.91 -9.40 5.57
CA VAL A 217 -6.33 -9.10 5.46
C VAL A 217 -7.04 -10.33 4.92
N VAL A 218 -8.12 -10.76 5.57
CA VAL A 218 -9.03 -11.75 5.00
C VAL A 218 -10.33 -11.05 4.66
N GLY A 219 -10.80 -11.23 3.44
CA GLY A 219 -12.04 -10.63 2.97
C GLY A 219 -12.77 -11.48 1.94
N GLU A 220 -14.03 -11.15 1.73
CA GLU A 220 -14.88 -11.69 0.67
C GLU A 220 -14.99 -10.66 -0.46
N VAL A 221 -14.41 -10.99 -1.61
CA VAL A 221 -14.36 -10.07 -2.76
C VAL A 221 -15.75 -9.80 -3.33
N LYS A 222 -16.62 -10.82 -3.39
CA LYS A 222 -17.98 -10.73 -3.97
C LYS A 222 -18.88 -9.76 -3.20
N THR A 223 -18.79 -9.78 -1.87
CA THR A 223 -19.59 -8.93 -0.98
C THR A 223 -18.86 -7.65 -0.59
N ASN A 224 -17.59 -7.51 -1.00
CA ASN A 224 -16.71 -6.42 -0.62
C ASN A 224 -16.59 -6.26 0.92
N SER A 225 -16.61 -7.39 1.62
CA SER A 225 -16.62 -7.47 3.08
C SER A 225 -15.23 -7.82 3.63
N LEU A 226 -14.71 -7.01 4.55
CA LEU A 226 -13.50 -7.33 5.29
C LEU A 226 -13.86 -8.13 6.54
N VAL A 227 -13.24 -9.30 6.68
CA VAL A 227 -13.57 -10.31 7.70
C VAL A 227 -12.58 -10.26 8.86
N ALA A 228 -11.28 -10.16 8.54
CA ALA A 228 -10.22 -10.04 9.53
C ALA A 228 -9.08 -9.19 8.99
N ILE A 229 -8.37 -8.50 9.88
CA ILE A 229 -7.16 -7.75 9.56
C ILE A 229 -6.17 -7.87 10.72
N LYS A 230 -4.89 -7.93 10.39
CA LYS A 230 -3.81 -7.84 11.35
C LYS A 230 -2.63 -7.11 10.74
N ARG A 231 -2.12 -6.10 11.45
CA ARG A 231 -0.87 -5.44 11.10
C ARG A 231 0.30 -6.16 11.76
N LEU A 232 1.41 -6.29 11.06
CA LEU A 232 2.62 -6.94 11.54
C LEU A 232 3.89 -6.36 10.91
N PHE A 233 5.03 -6.67 11.51
CA PHE A 233 6.37 -6.36 11.03
C PHE A 233 7.09 -7.69 10.83
N VAL A 234 7.48 -8.01 9.60
CA VAL A 234 8.02 -9.33 9.27
C VAL A 234 9.50 -9.40 9.63
N SER A 235 9.84 -10.29 10.57
CA SER A 235 11.20 -10.77 10.82
C SER A 235 11.54 -11.96 9.92
N GLN A 236 12.72 -12.58 10.08
CA GLN A 236 13.17 -13.75 9.29
C GLN A 236 12.10 -14.84 9.12
N SER A 237 11.47 -15.29 10.21
CA SER A 237 10.35 -16.25 10.14
C SER A 237 9.35 -15.98 11.25
N MET A 238 8.05 -16.09 10.94
CA MET A 238 6.99 -15.97 11.94
C MET A 238 5.71 -16.70 11.56
N LYS A 239 4.92 -17.04 12.58
CA LYS A 239 3.58 -17.60 12.44
C LYS A 239 2.56 -16.62 12.99
N VAL A 240 1.61 -16.24 12.16
CA VAL A 240 0.55 -15.29 12.50
C VAL A 240 -0.78 -16.00 12.45
N ARG A 241 -1.53 -15.89 13.54
CA ARG A 241 -2.91 -16.36 13.64
C ARG A 241 -3.87 -15.22 13.36
N LEU A 242 -4.83 -15.44 12.45
CA LEU A 242 -5.99 -14.60 12.21
C LEU A 242 -7.25 -15.40 12.55
N ASP A 243 -8.04 -14.87 13.48
CA ASP A 243 -9.33 -15.45 13.84
C ASP A 243 -10.42 -14.83 12.95
N LEU A 244 -11.17 -15.68 12.24
CA LEU A 244 -12.26 -15.25 11.38
C LEU A 244 -13.56 -15.22 12.17
N SER A 245 -14.38 -14.20 11.91
CA SER A 245 -15.77 -14.23 12.37
C SER A 245 -16.52 -15.30 11.58
N ALA A 246 -17.24 -16.19 12.28
CA ALA A 246 -18.00 -17.26 11.63
C ALA A 246 -19.08 -16.65 10.71
N PRO A 247 -19.20 -17.11 9.46
CA PRO A 247 -20.27 -16.68 8.56
C PRO A 247 -21.66 -16.96 9.13
N ASN A 248 -22.62 -16.07 8.87
CA ASN A 248 -23.98 -16.16 9.42
C ASN A 248 -24.82 -17.29 8.81
N HIS A 249 -24.37 -17.91 7.72
CA HIS A 249 -25.09 -18.96 7.01
C HIS A 249 -24.18 -20.17 6.82
N SER A 250 -24.74 -21.37 6.98
CA SER A 250 -24.05 -22.60 6.58
C SER A 250 -23.86 -22.65 5.07
N GLY A 251 -22.78 -23.28 4.63
CA GLY A 251 -22.44 -23.45 3.24
C GLY A 251 -20.98 -23.16 2.94
N ARG A 252 -20.65 -23.17 1.65
CA ARG A 252 -19.32 -22.90 1.14
C ARG A 252 -19.12 -21.41 0.97
N HIS A 253 -18.19 -20.85 1.73
CA HIS A 253 -17.79 -19.44 1.66
C HIS A 253 -16.42 -19.33 1.00
N GLU A 254 -16.27 -18.35 0.11
CA GLU A 254 -15.04 -18.10 -0.64
C GLU A 254 -14.39 -16.82 -0.12
N PHE A 255 -13.19 -16.97 0.42
CA PHE A 255 -12.41 -15.89 0.99
C PHE A 255 -11.14 -15.66 0.19
N THR A 256 -10.55 -14.49 0.38
CA THR A 256 -9.22 -14.15 -0.14
C THR A 256 -8.39 -13.59 1.00
N LEU A 257 -7.22 -14.18 1.20
CA LEU A 257 -6.16 -13.65 2.06
C LEU A 257 -5.33 -12.69 1.21
N PHE A 258 -5.25 -11.44 1.62
CA PHE A 258 -4.38 -10.42 1.06
C PHE A 258 -3.22 -10.20 2.02
N PHE A 259 -2.01 -10.22 1.50
CA PHE A 259 -0.79 -9.82 2.20
C PHE A 259 -0.29 -8.53 1.54
N MET A 260 -0.54 -7.41 2.21
CA MET A 260 -0.37 -6.06 1.66
C MET A 260 0.80 -5.35 2.32
N SER A 261 1.73 -4.81 1.54
CA SER A 261 2.81 -3.96 2.06
C SER A 261 2.26 -2.58 2.43
N ASP A 262 2.87 -1.90 3.40
CA ASP A 262 2.62 -0.47 3.65
C ASP A 262 3.61 0.47 2.95
N ALA A 263 4.57 -0.09 2.23
CA ALA A 263 5.75 0.62 1.75
C ALA A 263 6.10 0.36 0.28
N TYR A 264 5.86 -0.82 -0.27
CA TYR A 264 6.26 -1.19 -1.63
C TYR A 264 5.06 -1.59 -2.48
N MET A 265 5.06 -1.21 -3.75
CA MET A 265 4.04 -1.62 -4.71
C MET A 265 4.49 -2.87 -5.47
N GLY A 266 3.52 -3.72 -5.82
CA GLY A 266 3.78 -4.94 -6.58
C GLY A 266 4.32 -6.12 -5.76
N CYS A 267 4.46 -5.95 -4.44
CA CYS A 267 4.80 -7.03 -3.49
C CYS A 267 3.55 -7.63 -2.81
N ASP A 268 2.36 -7.12 -3.14
CA ASP A 268 1.11 -7.58 -2.57
C ASP A 268 0.74 -8.96 -3.11
N GLN A 269 0.27 -9.85 -2.24
CA GLN A 269 -0.06 -11.22 -2.59
C GLN A 269 -1.51 -11.54 -2.24
N GLU A 270 -2.16 -12.35 -3.09
CA GLU A 270 -3.56 -12.76 -2.91
C GLU A 270 -3.70 -14.28 -2.99
N TYR A 271 -4.32 -14.87 -1.97
CA TYR A 271 -4.56 -16.32 -1.90
C TYR A 271 -6.03 -16.59 -1.67
N LYS A 272 -6.67 -17.21 -2.67
CA LYS A 272 -8.07 -17.61 -2.58
C LYS A 272 -8.18 -18.94 -1.85
N PHE A 273 -9.11 -19.01 -0.91
CA PHE A 273 -9.40 -20.23 -0.18
C PHE A 273 -10.89 -20.31 0.14
N GLN A 274 -11.34 -21.48 0.57
CA GLN A 274 -12.75 -21.72 0.84
C GLN A 274 -12.92 -22.41 2.17
N ILE A 275 -13.97 -22.01 2.89
CA ILE A 275 -14.35 -22.63 4.16
C ILE A 275 -15.78 -23.14 4.00
N GLU A 276 -15.99 -24.40 4.38
CA GLU A 276 -17.32 -24.98 4.50
C GLU A 276 -17.80 -24.87 5.94
N VAL A 277 -18.84 -24.05 6.14
CA VAL A 277 -19.47 -23.86 7.46
C VAL A 277 -20.64 -24.82 7.55
N ARG A 278 -20.60 -25.75 8.50
CA ARG A 278 -21.71 -26.66 8.79
C ARG A 278 -22.71 -25.98 9.72
N GLU A 279 -24.00 -26.18 9.47
CA GLU A 279 -25.06 -25.75 10.40
C GLU A 279 -24.84 -26.46 11.75
N GLY A 280 -24.77 -25.68 12.83
CA GLY A 280 -24.58 -26.22 14.16
C GLY A 280 -25.73 -27.15 14.51
N GLY A 281 -25.49 -28.46 14.50
CA GLY A 281 -26.45 -29.44 14.99
C GLY A 281 -26.77 -29.13 16.44
N GLY A 282 -27.97 -28.63 16.70
CA GLY A 282 -28.51 -28.52 18.04
C GLY A 282 -28.48 -29.89 18.68
N GLY A 283 -27.49 -30.13 19.53
CA GLY A 283 -27.36 -31.36 20.30
C GLY A 283 -28.54 -31.46 21.26
N THR A 284 -29.61 -32.11 20.82
CA THR A 284 -30.60 -32.68 21.71
C THR A 284 -29.88 -33.72 22.56
N GLY A 285 -29.60 -33.37 23.81
CA GLY A 285 -29.12 -34.31 24.82
C GLY A 285 -30.16 -35.40 25.04
N GLY A 286 -30.07 -36.48 24.26
CA GLY A 286 -30.77 -37.72 24.52
C GLY A 286 -30.27 -38.31 25.83
N ARG A 287 -31.01 -38.06 26.92
CA ARG A 287 -30.91 -38.85 28.14
C ARG A 287 -31.32 -40.29 27.80
N SER A 288 -30.36 -41.16 27.56
CA SER A 288 -30.55 -42.60 27.71
C SER A 288 -30.48 -42.91 29.21
N HIS A 289 -31.64 -43.02 29.86
CA HIS A 289 -31.76 -43.85 31.07
C HIS A 289 -31.76 -45.30 30.59
N ASN A 290 -30.75 -46.06 31.00
CA ASN A 290 -30.85 -47.51 31.09
C ASN A 290 -30.97 -47.86 32.56
N ASP A 291 -32.07 -48.56 32.84
CA ASP A 291 -32.40 -49.49 33.93
C ASP A 291 -31.40 -49.70 35.09
#